data_AF-R7R2L4-F1
#
_entry.id   AF-R7R2L4-F1
#
_cell.length_a   1.000
_cell.length_b   1.000
_cell.length_c   1.000
_cell.angle_alpha   90.00
_cell.angle_beta   90.00
_cell.angle_gamma   90.00
#
_symmetry.space_group_name_H-M   'P 1'
#
loop_
_entity.id
_entity.type
_entity.pdbx_description
1 polymer ?
#
loop_
_entity_poly.entity_id
_entity_poly.type
_entity_poly.pdbx_seq_one_letter_code
_entity_poly.pdbx_strand_id
1 'polypeptide(L)'
;MKITRKMVMELNNELAVKGCPFRYKLQFMGNEFTSVMITLPNMNCVDSFVINVTEEFYEWLDMWFKTKYNIELNYNNTGSAFWSKEN
;
A
#
# COMPACT_ATOMS: atom_id res chain seq x y z
N MET A 1 -10.86 -3.16 10.48
CA MET A 1 -11.50 -2.55 9.27
C MET A 1 -10.72 -2.96 8.03
N LYS A 2 -11.39 -3.46 6.98
CA LYS A 2 -10.72 -3.92 5.76
C LYS A 2 -10.35 -2.76 4.84
N ILE A 3 -9.15 -2.81 4.27
CA ILE A 3 -8.71 -1.84 3.26
C ILE A 3 -9.46 -2.14 1.95
N THR A 4 -10.08 -1.11 1.38
CA THR A 4 -10.93 -1.25 0.19
C THR A 4 -10.21 -0.84 -1.09
N ARG A 5 -10.74 -1.29 -2.24
CA ARG A 5 -10.24 -0.86 -3.55
C ARG A 5 -10.30 0.66 -3.73
N LYS A 6 -11.35 1.31 -3.21
CA LYS A 6 -11.51 2.77 -3.30
C LYS A 6 -10.38 3.51 -2.57
N MET A 7 -10.04 3.06 -1.35
CA MET A 7 -8.93 3.63 -0.58
C MET A 7 -7.60 3.50 -1.34
N VAL A 8 -7.32 2.33 -1.93
CA VAL A 8 -6.09 2.11 -2.72
C VAL A 8 -6.07 2.97 -3.98
N MET A 9 -7.21 3.19 -4.64
CA MET A 9 -7.30 4.10 -5.78
C MET A 9 -7.01 5.56 -5.38
N GLU A 10 -7.57 6.02 -4.27
CA GLU A 10 -7.31 7.37 -3.74
C GLU A 10 -5.83 7.56 -3.39
N LEU A 11 -5.24 6.58 -2.70
CA LEU A 11 -3.81 6.57 -2.41
C LEU A 11 -2.96 6.67 -3.69
N ASN A 12 -3.26 5.84 -4.70
CA ASN A 12 -2.52 5.81 -5.96
C ASN A 12 -2.58 7.13 -6.74
N ASN A 13 -3.69 7.85 -6.67
CA ASN A 13 -3.81 9.18 -7.27
C ASN A 13 -2.88 10.18 -6.56
N GLU A 14 -2.80 10.15 -5.23
CA GLU A 14 -1.89 11.01 -4.48
C GLU A 14 -0.42 10.67 -4.72
N LEU A 15 -0.08 9.38 -4.80
CA LEU A 15 1.27 8.94 -5.16
C LEU A 15 1.68 9.42 -6.55
N ALA A 16 0.73 9.46 -7.50
CA ALA A 16 0.99 10.02 -8.82
C ALA A 16 1.32 11.51 -8.76
N VAL A 17 0.55 12.29 -8.00
CA VAL A 17 0.79 13.73 -7.80
C VAL A 17 2.12 13.99 -7.07
N LYS A 18 2.49 13.14 -6.11
CA LYS A 18 3.78 13.18 -5.40
C LYS A 18 4.98 12.77 -6.26
N GLY A 19 4.76 12.27 -7.48
CA GLY A 19 5.83 11.79 -8.35
C GLY A 19 6.45 10.46 -7.91
N CYS A 20 5.75 9.65 -7.10
CA CYS A 20 6.25 8.35 -6.69
C CYS A 20 6.36 7.41 -7.91
N PRO A 21 7.44 6.62 -8.05
CA PRO A 21 7.64 5.74 -9.20
C PRO A 21 6.83 4.43 -9.12
N PHE A 22 6.15 4.19 -8.00
CA PHE A 22 5.37 2.98 -7.74
C PHE A 22 3.93 3.30 -7.34
N ARG A 23 3.09 2.27 -7.38
CA ARG A 23 1.69 2.29 -6.95
C ARG A 23 1.45 1.11 -6.01
N TYR A 24 0.22 1.03 -5.51
CA TYR A 24 -0.26 -0.07 -4.71
C TYR A 24 -1.33 -0.87 -5.43
N LYS A 25 -1.30 -2.19 -5.26
CA LYS A 25 -2.35 -3.12 -5.67
C LYS A 25 -2.98 -3.75 -4.43
N LEU A 26 -4.30 -3.86 -4.42
CA LEU A 26 -5.01 -4.64 -3.43
C LEU A 26 -4.90 -6.13 -3.80
N GLN A 27 -4.49 -6.98 -2.86
CA GLN A 27 -4.48 -8.43 -3.01
C GLN A 27 -5.40 -9.04 -1.95
N PHE A 28 -6.24 -9.97 -2.40
CA PHE A 28 -7.09 -10.77 -1.53
C PHE A 28 -6.33 -12.04 -1.14
N MET A 29 -6.07 -12.21 0.16
CA MET A 29 -5.53 -13.46 0.71
C MET A 29 -6.68 -14.22 1.38
N GLY A 30 -7.45 -14.96 0.58
CA GLY A 30 -8.67 -15.62 1.02
C GLY A 30 -9.86 -14.67 1.17
N ASN A 31 -10.93 -15.14 1.84
CA ASN A 31 -12.22 -14.44 1.91
C ASN A 31 -12.20 -13.22 2.87
N GLU A 32 -11.26 -13.16 3.80
CA GLU A 32 -11.33 -12.21 4.91
C GLU A 32 -10.16 -11.24 5.01
N PHE A 33 -9.02 -11.54 4.37
CA PHE A 33 -7.81 -10.74 4.51
C PHE A 33 -7.47 -10.00 3.23
N THR A 34 -7.25 -8.69 3.35
CA THR A 34 -6.78 -7.85 2.26
C THR A 34 -5.40 -7.33 2.59
N SER A 35 -4.42 -7.64 1.75
CA SER A 35 -3.12 -6.99 1.77
C SER A 35 -3.02 -5.96 0.66
N VAL A 36 -2.16 -4.97 0.84
CA VAL A 36 -1.83 -3.97 -0.15
C VAL A 36 -0.35 -4.09 -0.45
N MET A 37 -0.01 -4.27 -1.71
CA MET A 37 1.37 -4.48 -2.15
C MET A 37 1.84 -3.40 -3.11
N ILE A 38 3.11 -3.03 -2.99
CA ILE A 38 3.78 -2.19 -3.98
C ILE A 38 3.72 -2.89 -5.36
N THR A 39 3.53 -2.11 -6.41
CA THR A 39 3.61 -2.50 -7.82
C THR A 39 4.22 -1.36 -8.63
N LEU A 40 4.95 -1.70 -9.69
CA LEU A 40 5.28 -0.70 -10.70
C LEU A 40 4.06 -0.46 -11.61
N PRO A 41 3.90 0.75 -12.19
CA PRO A 41 2.83 1.03 -13.15
C PRO A 41 2.89 0.13 -14.40
N ASN A 42 4.07 -0.38 -14.75
CA ASN A 42 4.28 -1.32 -15.85
C ASN A 42 5.20 -2.45 -15.39
N MET A 43 4.74 -3.69 -15.57
CA MET A 43 5.43 -4.92 -15.18
C MET A 43 5.71 -5.84 -16.38
N ASN A 44 5.51 -5.37 -17.61
CA ASN A 44 5.53 -6.23 -18.82
C ASN A 44 6.86 -6.96 -19.06
N CYS A 45 7.96 -6.49 -18.48
CA CYS A 45 9.29 -7.09 -18.57
C CYS A 45 9.93 -7.37 -17.21
N VAL A 46 9.16 -7.27 -16.12
CA VAL A 46 9.64 -7.42 -14.74
C VAL A 46 8.85 -8.55 -14.08
N ASP A 47 9.54 -9.61 -13.68
CA ASP A 47 8.93 -10.73 -12.97
C ASP A 47 8.79 -10.44 -11.46
N SER A 48 9.84 -9.85 -10.86
CA SER A 48 9.85 -9.44 -9.46
C SER A 48 10.74 -8.22 -9.22
N PHE A 49 10.51 -7.53 -8.11
CA PHE A 49 11.30 -6.37 -7.69
C PHE A 49 11.21 -6.20 -6.16
N VAL A 50 12.14 -5.42 -5.60
CA VAL A 50 12.09 -4.94 -4.21
C VAL A 50 12.20 -3.42 -4.25
N ILE A 51 11.23 -2.72 -3.64
CA ILE A 51 11.29 -1.27 -3.43
C ILE A 51 11.35 -1.04 -1.93
N ASN A 52 12.48 -0.53 -1.46
CA ASN A 52 12.65 -0.10 -0.09
C ASN A 52 12.29 1.39 -0.01
N VAL A 53 11.11 1.69 0.55
CA VAL A 53 10.71 3.09 0.79
C VAL A 53 11.40 3.63 2.04
N THR A 54 11.49 4.95 2.15
CA THR A 54 12.12 5.61 3.29
C THR A 54 11.26 5.50 4.55
N GLU A 55 11.88 5.64 5.72
CA GLU A 55 11.17 5.73 7.01
C GLU A 55 10.13 6.85 7.02
N GLU A 56 10.49 8.04 6.54
CA GLU A 56 9.57 9.16 6.37
C GLU A 56 8.34 8.80 5.52
N PHE A 57 8.51 7.96 4.49
CA PHE A 57 7.39 7.53 3.67
C PHE A 57 6.47 6.56 4.43
N TYR A 58 7.02 5.67 5.28
CA TYR A 58 6.21 4.82 6.15
C TYR A 58 5.40 5.66 7.14
N GLU A 59 6.04 6.62 7.81
CA GLU A 59 5.36 7.53 8.73
C GLU A 59 4.24 8.30 8.03
N TRP A 60 4.51 8.81 6.82
CA TRP A 60 3.51 9.47 6.00
C TRP A 60 2.34 8.55 5.66
N LEU A 61 2.63 7.31 5.25
CA LEU A 61 1.61 6.32 4.87
C LEU A 61 0.73 5.93 6.07
N ASP A 62 1.34 5.71 7.23
CA ASP A 62 0.64 5.44 8.49
C ASP A 62 -0.28 6.59 8.87
N MET A 63 0.24 7.82 8.86
CA MET A 63 -0.57 9.02 9.12
C MET A 63 -1.69 9.18 8.11
N TRP A 64 -1.44 8.88 6.82
CA TRP A 64 -2.44 9.01 5.76
C TRP A 64 -3.64 8.09 6.01
N PHE A 65 -3.41 6.81 6.30
CA PHE A 65 -4.49 5.86 6.60
C PHE A 65 -5.18 6.16 7.94
N LYS A 66 -4.41 6.53 8.96
CA LYS A 66 -4.94 6.88 10.28
C LYS A 66 -5.84 8.12 10.20
N THR A 67 -5.40 9.19 9.55
CA THR A 67 -6.16 10.44 9.46
C THR A 67 -7.39 10.32 8.55
N LYS A 68 -7.29 9.62 7.41
CA LYS A 68 -8.41 9.56 6.45
C LYS A 68 -9.46 8.51 6.79
N TYR A 69 -9.06 7.40 7.41
CA TYR A 69 -9.94 6.25 7.59
C TYR A 69 -9.88 5.64 8.99
N ASN A 70 -9.08 6.20 9.91
CA ASN A 70 -8.86 5.65 11.25
C ASN A 70 -8.37 4.19 11.21
N ILE A 71 -7.49 3.87 10.25
CA ILE A 71 -6.88 2.54 10.09
C ILE A 71 -5.41 2.62 10.51
N GLU A 72 -5.00 1.72 11.40
CA GLU A 72 -3.58 1.48 11.69
C GLU A 72 -3.05 0.32 10.84
N LEU A 73 -1.80 0.41 10.40
CA LEU A 73 -1.20 -0.57 9.49
C LEU A 73 -0.25 -1.53 10.21
N ASN A 74 -0.17 -2.75 9.67
CA ASN A 74 0.91 -3.71 9.84
C ASN A 74 1.66 -3.84 8.52
N TYR A 75 2.93 -4.22 8.59
CA TYR A 75 3.80 -4.37 7.43
C TYR A 75 4.43 -5.75 7.39
N ASN A 76 4.79 -6.23 6.19
CA ASN A 76 5.70 -7.37 6.08
C ASN A 76 7.15 -6.95 6.40
N ASN A 77 8.05 -7.93 6.52
CA ASN A 77 9.46 -7.69 6.89
C ASN A 77 10.25 -6.77 5.94
N THR A 78 9.73 -6.55 4.73
CA THR A 78 10.37 -5.68 3.72
C THR A 78 9.63 -4.34 3.55
N GLY A 79 8.52 -4.18 4.28
CA GLY A 79 7.50 -3.12 4.14
C GLY A 79 6.94 -2.90 2.72
N SER A 80 7.19 -3.83 1.81
CA SER A 80 6.63 -3.86 0.45
C SER A 80 5.15 -4.24 0.42
N ALA A 81 4.64 -4.79 1.52
CA ALA A 81 3.24 -5.10 1.72
C ALA A 81 2.76 -4.61 3.09
N PHE A 82 1.50 -4.19 3.16
CA PHE A 82 0.84 -3.80 4.41
C PHE A 82 -0.62 -4.24 4.46
N TRP A 83 -1.20 -4.28 5.66
CA TRP A 83 -2.61 -4.60 5.92
C TRP A 83 -3.08 -3.87 7.17
N SER A 84 -4.40 -3.80 7.38
CA SER A 84 -4.97 -3.21 8.61
C SER A 84 -4.61 -4.06 9.83
N LYS A 85 -4.28 -3.42 10.97
CA LYS A 85 -4.06 -4.10 12.25
C LYS A 85 -5.28 -4.89 12.72
N GLU A 86 -6.46 -4.29 12.55
CA GLU A 86 -7.73 -4.94 12.82
C GLU A 86 -8.27 -5.48 11.51
N ASN A 87 -8.26 -6.80 11.31
CA ASN A 87 -8.91 -7.43 10.16
C ASN A 87 -10.40 -7.65 10.44
#